data_AF-A0A0M3AUG6-F1
#
_entry.id   AF-A0A0M3AUG6-F1
#
_cell.length_a   1.000
_cell.length_b   1.000
_cell.length_c   1.000
_cell.angle_alpha   90.00
_cell.angle_beta   90.00
_cell.angle_gamma   90.00
#
_symmetry.space_group_name_H-M   'P 1'
#
loop_
_entity.id
_entity.type
_entity.pdbx_description
1 polymer ?
#
loop_
_entity_poly.entity_id
_entity_poly.type
_entity_poly.pdbx_seq_one_letter_code
_entity_poly.pdbx_strand_id
1 'polypeptide(L)'
;MNIVRLWRRMPPLVEDQVDLLRKEIRSILDREGWAVSEETSRECFLFILWSVHIGLMNMRPGLTRSVLFWLHKRKIRALAIAGDRRLFPQYERRLIEALYVVKNVYVERTEQGWAPPLSHRSARMFLNNAAPEARSAPGRLLDDVLLILRRRSSACTATLLAG
;
A
#
# COMPACT_ATOMS: atom_id res chain seq x y z
N MET A 1 14.49 -15.03 11.77
CA MET A 1 14.69 -13.83 10.93
C MET A 1 15.03 -12.62 11.82
N ASN A 2 16.17 -11.97 11.60
CA ASN A 2 16.64 -10.84 12.42
C ASN A 2 15.90 -9.55 12.04
N ILE A 3 15.34 -8.83 13.02
CA ILE A 3 14.64 -7.54 12.84
C ILE A 3 15.46 -6.56 11.99
N VAL A 4 16.78 -6.53 12.18
CA VAL A 4 17.70 -5.67 11.40
C VAL A 4 17.73 -6.04 9.92
N ARG A 5 17.62 -7.33 9.57
CA ARG A 5 17.55 -7.77 8.15
C ARG A 5 16.25 -7.34 7.50
N LEU A 6 15.12 -7.50 8.21
CA LEU A 6 13.83 -7.02 7.75
C LEU A 6 13.86 -5.50 7.51
N TRP A 7 14.54 -4.75 8.39
CA TRP A 7 14.71 -3.29 8.26
C TRP A 7 15.51 -2.86 7.04
N ARG A 8 16.57 -3.59 6.68
CA ARG A 8 17.39 -3.25 5.51
C ARG A 8 16.70 -3.61 4.20
N ARG A 9 15.91 -4.68 4.18
CA ARG A 9 15.25 -5.19 2.98
C ARG A 9 13.92 -4.49 2.67
N MET A 10 13.19 -4.01 3.69
CA MET A 10 11.86 -3.44 3.48
C MET A 10 11.84 -2.14 2.65
N PRO A 11 12.71 -1.13 2.88
CA PRO A 11 12.66 0.13 2.13
C PRO A 11 12.78 -0.04 0.60
N PRO A 12 13.78 -0.76 0.05
CA PRO A 12 13.87 -0.93 -1.40
C PRO A 12 12.70 -1.73 -1.96
N LEU A 13 12.23 -2.77 -1.25
CA LEU A 13 11.06 -3.54 -1.68
C LEU A 13 9.79 -2.69 -1.77
N VAL A 14 9.60 -1.78 -0.80
CA VAL A 14 8.49 -0.83 -0.82
C VAL A 14 8.61 0.11 -2.01
N GLU A 15 9.79 0.67 -2.27
CA GLU A 15 10.01 1.57 -3.41
C GLU A 15 9.71 0.88 -4.73
N ASP A 16 10.26 -0.32 -4.94
CA ASP A 16 10.04 -1.11 -6.16
C ASP A 16 8.54 -1.40 -6.38
N GLN A 17 7.82 -1.83 -5.33
CA GLN A 17 6.40 -2.12 -5.47
C GLN A 17 5.55 -0.86 -5.64
N VAL A 18 5.97 0.28 -5.08
CA VAL A 18 5.29 1.56 -5.33
C VAL A 18 5.45 1.97 -6.78
N ASP A 19 6.66 1.89 -7.34
CA ASP A 19 6.89 2.28 -8.73
C ASP A 19 6.16 1.36 -9.71
N LEU A 20 6.13 0.05 -9.44
CA LEU A 20 5.34 -0.90 -10.21
C LEU A 20 3.83 -0.62 -10.10
N LEU A 21 3.31 -0.37 -8.89
CA LEU A 21 1.90 -0.04 -8.69
C LEU A 21 1.54 1.26 -9.43
N ARG A 22 2.39 2.30 -9.33
CA ARG A 22 2.20 3.57 -10.03
C ARG A 22 2.14 3.37 -11.54
N LYS A 23 3.06 2.59 -12.11
CA LYS A 23 3.08 2.28 -13.54
C LYS A 23 1.81 1.58 -14.00
N GLU A 24 1.35 0.58 -13.25
CA GLU A 24 0.15 -0.19 -13.58
C GLU A 24 -1.14 0.63 -13.46
N ILE A 25 -1.29 1.40 -12.38
CA ILE A 25 -2.45 2.28 -12.19
C ILE A 25 -2.46 3.37 -13.25
N ARG A 26 -1.32 4.00 -13.54
CA ARG A 26 -1.18 4.98 -14.62
C ARG A 26 -1.64 4.40 -15.95
N SER A 27 -1.16 3.22 -16.32
CA SER A 27 -1.52 2.57 -17.57
C SER A 27 -3.03 2.35 -17.71
N ILE A 28 -3.73 2.04 -16.62
CA ILE A 28 -5.17 1.84 -16.63
C ILE A 28 -5.92 3.17 -16.71
N LEU A 29 -5.52 4.16 -15.92
CA LEU A 29 -6.14 5.48 -15.92
C LEU A 29 -5.99 6.14 -17.30
N ASP A 30 -4.80 6.08 -17.88
CA ASP A 30 -4.51 6.60 -19.22
C ASP A 30 -5.40 5.91 -20.29
N ARG A 31 -5.55 4.58 -20.21
CA ARG A 31 -6.40 3.80 -21.14
C ARG A 31 -7.88 4.20 -21.05
N GLU A 32 -8.36 4.50 -19.85
CA GLU A 32 -9.75 4.89 -19.60
C GLU A 32 -9.97 6.41 -19.71
N GLY A 33 -8.95 7.19 -20.08
CA GLY A 33 -9.03 8.63 -20.30
C GLY A 33 -9.06 9.48 -19.03
N TRP A 34 -8.64 8.94 -17.89
CA TRP A 34 -8.58 9.68 -16.61
C TRP A 34 -7.21 10.32 -16.40
N ALA A 35 -7.22 11.55 -15.89
CA ALA A 35 -5.98 12.25 -15.56
C ALA A 35 -5.24 11.58 -14.39
N VAL A 36 -3.94 11.37 -14.58
CA VAL A 36 -3.03 10.87 -13.54
C VAL A 36 -2.44 12.06 -12.82
N SER A 37 -2.75 12.20 -11.54
CA SER A 37 -2.29 13.32 -10.71
C SER A 37 -1.20 12.90 -9.72
N GLU A 38 -0.61 13.87 -9.02
CA GLU A 38 0.33 13.58 -7.94
C GLU A 38 -0.31 12.76 -6.81
N GLU A 39 -1.63 12.92 -6.59
CA GLU A 39 -2.41 12.11 -5.64
C GLU A 39 -2.36 10.62 -5.98
N THR A 40 -2.29 10.25 -7.26
CA THR A 40 -2.11 8.84 -7.66
C THR A 40 -0.80 8.28 -7.10
N SER A 41 0.28 9.07 -7.18
CA SER A 41 1.60 8.68 -6.70
C SER A 41 1.64 8.55 -5.18
N ARG A 42 1.00 9.50 -4.48
CA ARG A 42 0.81 9.48 -3.01
C ARG A 42 0.02 8.25 -2.57
N GLU A 43 -1.07 7.97 -3.25
CA GLU A 43 -1.97 6.88 -2.93
C GLU A 43 -1.28 5.52 -3.07
N CYS A 44 -0.54 5.33 -4.17
CA CYS A 44 0.25 4.12 -4.38
C CYS A 44 1.24 3.89 -3.24
N PHE A 45 1.93 4.95 -2.82
CA PHE A 45 2.89 4.89 -1.72
C PHE A 45 2.23 4.49 -0.39
N LEU A 46 1.13 5.16 -0.04
CA LEU A 46 0.37 4.88 1.18
C LEU A 46 -0.20 3.46 1.19
N PHE A 47 -0.70 2.98 0.05
CA PHE A 47 -1.29 1.64 -0.06
C PHE A 47 -0.25 0.52 0.14
N ILE A 48 0.93 0.63 -0.45
CA ILE A 48 1.99 -0.38 -0.27
C ILE A 48 2.47 -0.42 1.18
N LEU A 49 2.71 0.74 1.80
CA LEU A 49 3.11 0.79 3.21
C LEU A 49 2.05 0.21 4.15
N TRP A 50 0.78 0.52 3.89
CA TRP A 50 -0.34 -0.05 4.64
C TRP A 50 -0.39 -1.58 4.49
N SER A 51 -0.21 -2.09 3.27
CA SER A 51 -0.22 -3.53 2.99
C SER A 51 0.89 -4.26 3.73
N VAL A 52 2.10 -3.70 3.72
CA VAL A 52 3.25 -4.22 4.49
C VAL A 52 2.97 -4.18 5.99
N HIS A 53 2.37 -3.10 6.49
CA HIS A 53 2.00 -2.99 7.90
C HIS A 53 1.06 -4.12 8.32
N ILE A 54 -0.03 -4.33 7.57
CA ILE A 54 -1.01 -5.38 7.85
C ILE A 54 -0.37 -6.75 7.78
N GLY A 55 0.38 -7.01 6.72
CA GLY A 55 1.01 -8.29 6.49
C GLY A 55 1.95 -8.68 7.63
N LEU A 56 2.83 -7.76 8.06
CA LEU A 56 3.77 -8.02 9.15
C LEU A 56 3.09 -8.11 10.51
N MET A 57 2.09 -7.26 10.80
CA MET A 57 1.36 -7.29 12.06
C MET A 57 0.59 -8.59 12.28
N ASN A 58 0.00 -9.16 11.21
CA ASN A 58 -0.82 -10.37 11.31
C ASN A 58 0.01 -11.66 11.19
N MET A 59 1.10 -11.68 10.40
CA MET A 59 1.93 -12.88 10.22
C MET A 59 3.12 -12.98 11.18
N ARG A 60 3.52 -11.88 11.83
CA ARG A 60 4.62 -11.84 12.81
C ARG A 60 4.25 -10.98 14.03
N PRO A 61 3.32 -11.45 14.89
CA PRO A 61 2.86 -10.67 16.05
C PRO A 61 3.97 -10.31 17.06
N GLY A 62 5.12 -10.99 17.01
CA GLY A 62 6.31 -10.68 17.83
C GLY A 62 7.13 -9.46 17.35
N LEU A 63 6.87 -8.92 16.16
CA LEU A 63 7.40 -7.61 15.76
C LEU A 63 6.62 -6.52 16.50
N THR A 64 7.32 -5.71 17.29
CA THR A 64 6.66 -4.66 18.06
C THR A 64 6.00 -3.63 17.13
N ARG A 65 4.71 -3.38 17.35
CA ARG A 65 3.91 -2.35 16.66
C ARG A 65 4.64 -1.01 16.56
N SER A 66 5.33 -0.62 17.63
CA SER A 66 6.12 0.62 17.71
C SER A 66 7.28 0.67 16.72
N VAL A 67 7.93 -0.46 16.44
CA VAL A 67 9.04 -0.54 15.47
C VAL A 67 8.53 -0.38 14.04
N LEU A 68 7.47 -1.11 13.67
CA LEU A 68 6.86 -0.98 12.34
C LEU A 68 6.34 0.44 12.09
N PHE A 69 5.69 1.01 13.10
CA PHE A 69 5.21 2.40 13.06
C PHE A 69 6.36 3.40 12.88
N TRP A 70 7.43 3.26 13.65
CA TRP A 70 8.59 4.14 13.57
C TRP A 70 9.24 4.09 12.18
N LEU A 71 9.38 2.91 11.59
CA LEU A 71 9.94 2.74 10.24
C LEU A 71 9.10 3.46 9.17
N HIS A 72 7.79 3.26 9.19
CA HIS A 72 6.89 3.93 8.25
C HIS A 72 6.94 5.44 8.45
N LYS A 73 6.91 5.91 9.69
CA LYS A 73 7.03 7.34 10.02
C LYS A 73 8.33 7.94 9.49
N ARG A 74 9.46 7.22 9.64
CA ARG A 74 10.77 7.65 9.13
C ARG A 74 10.80 7.74 7.60
N LYS A 75 10.30 6.72 6.90
CA LYS A 75 10.32 6.70 5.42
C LYS A 75 9.44 7.80 4.83
N ILE A 76 8.27 8.01 5.42
CA ILE A 76 7.33 9.05 4.97
C ILE A 76 7.87 10.44 5.24
N ARG A 77 8.53 10.65 6.39
CA ARG A 77 9.24 11.91 6.64
C ARG A 77 10.32 12.17 5.60
N ALA A 78 11.13 11.16 5.25
CA ALA A 78 12.17 11.30 4.25
C ALA A 78 11.60 11.70 2.88
N LEU A 79 10.51 11.06 2.43
CA LEU A 79 9.85 11.38 1.16
C LEU A 79 9.11 12.73 1.20
N ALA A 80 8.51 13.07 2.34
CA ALA A 80 7.85 14.36 2.50
C ALA A 80 8.84 15.53 2.44
N ILE A 81 10.05 15.32 2.97
CA ILE A 81 11.17 16.27 2.86
C ILE A 81 11.71 16.31 1.42
N ALA A 82 11.81 15.15 0.76
CA ALA A 82 12.40 15.03 -0.58
C ALA A 82 11.54 15.62 -1.71
N GLY A 83 10.25 15.89 -1.50
CA GLY A 83 9.43 16.53 -2.54
C GLY A 83 7.94 16.63 -2.27
N ASP A 84 7.41 15.98 -1.22
CA ASP A 84 5.97 15.94 -1.01
C ASP A 84 5.53 16.29 0.42
N ARG A 85 5.44 17.58 0.70
CA ARG A 85 5.07 18.10 2.03
C ARG A 85 3.67 17.64 2.50
N ARG A 86 2.78 17.19 1.61
CA ARG A 86 1.43 16.73 1.94
C ARG A 86 1.37 15.25 2.34
N LEU A 87 2.40 14.47 2.01
CA LEU A 87 2.44 13.03 2.25
C LEU A 87 2.38 12.68 3.74
N PHE A 88 3.14 13.39 4.57
CA PHE A 88 3.24 13.11 6.00
C PHE A 88 1.92 13.37 6.75
N PRO A 89 1.24 14.53 6.57
CA PRO A 89 -0.10 14.74 7.15
C PRO A 89 -1.17 13.76 6.65
N GLN A 90 -1.12 13.32 5.38
CA GLN A 90 -2.07 12.33 4.85
C GLN A 90 -1.82 10.94 5.44
N TYR A 91 -0.55 10.57 5.58
CA TYR A 91 -0.18 9.36 6.31
C TYR A 91 -0.71 9.40 7.74
N GLU A 92 -0.48 10.48 8.49
CA GLU A 92 -0.93 10.57 9.88
C GLU A 92 -2.46 10.42 10.02
N ARG A 93 -3.24 10.89 9.03
CA ARG A 93 -4.70 10.63 8.98
C ARG A 93 -5.02 9.15 8.78
N ARG A 94 -4.41 8.49 7.80
CA ARG A 94 -4.65 7.06 7.49
C ARG A 94 -4.06 6.10 8.50
N LEU A 95 -3.07 6.56 9.23
CA LEU A 95 -2.41 5.82 10.29
C LEU A 95 -3.40 5.47 11.40
N ILE A 96 -4.37 6.33 11.69
CA ILE A 96 -5.45 6.04 12.64
C ILE A 96 -6.29 4.86 12.13
N GLU A 97 -6.70 4.88 10.87
CA GLU A 97 -7.49 3.81 10.25
C GLU A 97 -6.72 2.47 10.24
N ALA A 98 -5.44 2.50 9.89
CA ALA A 98 -4.59 1.31 9.97
C ALA A 98 -4.47 0.82 11.42
N LEU A 99 -4.03 1.68 12.33
CA LEU A 99 -3.70 1.30 13.70
C LEU A 99 -4.86 0.72 14.52
N TYR A 100 -6.11 1.06 14.20
CA TYR A 100 -7.29 0.52 14.86
C TYR A 100 -7.90 -0.70 14.16
N VAL A 101 -7.69 -0.86 12.83
CA VAL A 101 -8.29 -1.96 12.03
C VAL A 101 -7.33 -3.12 11.78
N VAL A 102 -6.01 -2.94 11.95
CA VAL A 102 -4.97 -3.92 11.54
C VAL A 102 -4.92 -5.20 12.39
N LYS A 103 -5.53 -5.26 13.57
CA LYS A 103 -5.60 -6.51 14.35
C LYS A 103 -6.80 -7.35 13.89
N ASN A 104 -6.58 -8.66 13.70
CA ASN A 104 -7.59 -9.63 13.23
C ASN A 104 -8.00 -9.45 11.77
N VAL A 105 -7.14 -8.86 10.93
CA VAL A 105 -7.37 -8.88 9.49
C VAL A 105 -7.05 -10.28 8.99
N TYR A 106 -8.08 -11.01 8.56
CA TYR A 106 -7.92 -12.33 7.97
C TYR A 106 -7.15 -12.18 6.64
N VAL A 107 -5.84 -12.44 6.66
CA VAL A 107 -5.05 -12.46 5.44
C VAL A 107 -5.46 -13.70 4.63
N GLU A 108 -5.81 -13.47 3.36
CA GLU A 108 -6.23 -14.53 2.45
C GLU A 108 -4.99 -15.10 1.75
N ARG A 109 -4.92 -16.43 1.65
CA ARG A 109 -3.91 -17.11 0.84
C ARG A 109 -4.38 -17.07 -0.61
N THR A 110 -3.74 -16.24 -1.42
CA THR A 110 -3.95 -16.16 -2.87
C THR A 110 -2.89 -16.96 -3.62
N GLU A 111 -3.06 -17.15 -4.94
CA GLU A 111 -2.00 -17.69 -5.82
C GLU A 111 -0.69 -16.87 -5.75
N GLN A 112 -0.80 -15.59 -5.41
CA GLN A 112 0.29 -14.63 -5.32
C GLN A 112 0.82 -14.46 -3.87
N GLY A 113 0.41 -15.34 -2.96
CA GLY A 113 0.79 -15.33 -1.55
C GLY A 113 -0.26 -14.70 -0.63
N TRP A 114 0.19 -14.27 0.55
CA TRP A 114 -0.68 -13.72 1.59
C TRP A 114 -1.03 -12.27 1.29
N ALA A 115 -2.32 -11.98 1.12
CA ALA A 115 -2.83 -10.65 0.85
C ALA A 115 -3.86 -10.21 1.91
N PRO A 116 -3.98 -8.91 2.21
CA PRO A 116 -5.14 -8.41 2.94
C PRO A 116 -6.43 -8.69 2.14
N PRO A 117 -7.59 -8.83 2.81
CA PRO A 117 -8.87 -9.02 2.15
C PRO A 117 -9.24 -7.71 1.44
N LEU A 118 -9.06 -7.70 0.12
CA LEU A 118 -9.38 -6.56 -0.74
C LEU A 118 -10.66 -6.83 -1.50
N SER A 119 -11.54 -5.84 -1.51
CA SER A 119 -12.85 -5.88 -2.19
C SER A 119 -12.98 -4.72 -3.17
N HIS A 120 -14.09 -4.69 -3.93
CA HIS A 120 -14.45 -3.54 -4.78
C HIS A 120 -14.53 -2.25 -3.97
N ARG A 121 -14.93 -2.31 -2.70
CA ARG A 121 -14.93 -1.15 -1.80
C ARG A 121 -13.51 -0.62 -1.59
N SER A 122 -12.53 -1.49 -1.41
CA SER A 122 -11.12 -1.11 -1.27
C SER A 122 -10.58 -0.48 -2.55
N ALA A 123 -10.87 -1.08 -3.72
CA ALA A 123 -10.48 -0.54 -5.03
C ALA A 123 -11.14 0.82 -5.31
N ARG A 124 -12.43 0.98 -4.99
CA ARG A 124 -13.14 2.26 -5.10
C ARG A 124 -12.53 3.31 -4.18
N MET A 125 -12.24 2.96 -2.93
CA MET A 125 -11.62 3.87 -1.98
C MET A 125 -10.23 4.31 -2.44
N PHE A 126 -9.43 3.37 -2.97
CA PHE A 126 -8.14 3.68 -3.58
C PHE A 126 -8.31 4.68 -4.74
N LEU A 127 -9.19 4.40 -5.70
CA LEU A 127 -9.42 5.29 -6.84
C LEU A 127 -9.93 6.67 -6.44
N ASN A 128 -10.87 6.75 -5.50
CA ASN A 128 -11.39 8.03 -4.99
C ASN A 128 -10.31 8.95 -4.42
N ASN A 129 -9.22 8.34 -3.91
CA ASN A 129 -8.09 9.06 -3.35
C ASN A 129 -6.98 9.31 -4.38
N ALA A 130 -6.70 8.33 -5.25
CA ALA A 130 -5.70 8.41 -6.31
C ALA A 130 -6.09 9.38 -7.44
N ALA A 131 -7.36 9.37 -7.81
CA ALA A 131 -7.93 10.15 -8.90
C ALA A 131 -9.38 10.53 -8.53
N PRO A 132 -9.59 11.64 -7.78
CA PRO A 132 -10.92 12.04 -7.31
C PRO A 132 -11.96 12.23 -8.42
N GLU A 133 -11.52 12.50 -9.65
CA GLU A 133 -12.38 12.60 -10.83
C GLU A 133 -12.96 11.24 -11.25
N ALA A 134 -12.25 10.15 -10.96
CA ALA A 134 -12.67 8.77 -11.24
C ALA A 134 -13.64 8.20 -10.18
N ARG A 135 -14.29 9.04 -9.37
CA ARG A 135 -15.27 8.60 -8.35
C ARG A 135 -16.40 7.77 -8.93
N SER A 136 -16.82 8.08 -10.15
CA SER A 136 -17.86 7.38 -10.91
C SER A 136 -17.32 6.26 -11.81
N ALA A 137 -16.07 5.82 -11.60
CA ALA A 137 -15.44 4.75 -12.39
C ALA A 137 -16.36 3.52 -12.57
N PRO A 138 -16.41 2.93 -13.78
CA PRO A 138 -17.24 1.76 -14.06
C PRO A 138 -16.76 0.53 -13.28
N GLY A 139 -17.64 -0.47 -13.13
CA GLY A 139 -17.34 -1.73 -12.45
C GLY A 139 -16.07 -2.41 -12.99
N ARG A 140 -15.92 -2.48 -14.32
CA ARG A 140 -14.73 -3.06 -14.98
C ARG A 140 -13.40 -2.45 -14.54
N LEU A 141 -13.38 -1.13 -14.30
CA LEU A 141 -12.18 -0.42 -13.86
C LEU A 141 -11.85 -0.78 -12.41
N LEU A 142 -12.88 -1.00 -11.58
CA LEU A 142 -12.66 -1.50 -10.22
C LEU A 142 -12.10 -2.91 -10.21
N ASP A 143 -12.53 -3.79 -11.11
CA ASP A 143 -12.01 -5.16 -11.23
C ASP A 143 -10.52 -5.15 -11.55
N ASP A 144 -10.12 -4.37 -12.57
CA ASP A 144 -8.72 -4.25 -12.97
C ASP A 144 -7.85 -3.67 -11.86
N VAL A 145 -8.33 -2.61 -11.19
CA VAL A 145 -7.63 -2.01 -10.05
C VAL A 145 -7.53 -3.00 -8.90
N LEU A 146 -8.61 -3.71 -8.56
CA LEU A 146 -8.61 -4.70 -7.49
C LEU A 146 -7.58 -5.81 -7.76
N LEU A 147 -7.49 -6.29 -9.00
CA LEU A 147 -6.50 -7.29 -9.39
C LEU A 147 -5.06 -6.81 -9.16
N ILE A 148 -4.76 -5.57 -9.55
CA ILE A 148 -3.45 -4.95 -9.31
C ILE A 148 -3.17 -4.81 -7.81
N LEU A 149 -4.12 -4.25 -7.05
CA LEU A 149 -3.95 -4.01 -5.62
C LEU A 149 -3.70 -5.32 -4.87
N ARG A 150 -4.41 -6.41 -5.21
CA ARG A 150 -4.18 -7.75 -4.67
C ARG A 150 -2.74 -8.20 -4.91
N ARG A 151 -2.31 -8.21 -6.17
CA ARG A 151 -0.94 -8.63 -6.56
C ARG A 151 0.15 -7.82 -5.85
N ARG A 152 -0.02 -6.51 -5.74
CA ARG A 152 0.98 -5.61 -5.16
C ARG A 152 0.99 -5.62 -3.64
N SER A 153 -0.16 -5.84 -3.01
CA SER A 153 -0.28 -5.90 -1.54
C SER A 153 0.44 -7.10 -0.90
N SER A 154 0.53 -8.24 -1.60
CA SER A 154 1.19 -9.44 -1.10
C SER A 154 2.71 -9.47 -1.39
N ALA A 155 3.17 -8.80 -2.45
CA ALA A 155 4.52 -8.95 -2.98
C ALA A 155 5.64 -8.62 -1.96
N CYS A 156 5.53 -7.48 -1.28
CA CYS A 156 6.50 -7.09 -0.25
C CYS A 156 6.50 -8.10 0.91
N THR A 157 5.31 -8.46 1.39
CA THR A 157 5.19 -9.31 2.58
C THR A 157 5.64 -10.74 2.30
N ALA A 158 5.31 -11.29 1.13
CA ALA A 158 5.78 -12.61 0.70
C ALA A 158 7.32 -12.65 0.66
N THR A 159 7.94 -11.63 0.07
CA THR A 159 9.40 -11.51 -0.02
C THR A 159 10.06 -11.36 1.36
N LEU A 160 9.44 -10.59 2.25
CA LEU A 160 9.93 -10.38 3.61
C LEU A 160 9.76 -11.61 4.49
N LEU A 161 8.78 -12.48 4.24
CA LEU A 161 8.54 -13.69 5.03
C LEU A 161 9.26 -14.94 4.52
N ALA A 162 9.69 -14.95 3.26
CA ALA A 162 10.45 -16.05 2.66
C ALA A 162 11.95 -16.08 3.07
N GLY A 163 12.44 -15.06 3.80
CA GLY A 163 13.82 -14.97 4.31
C GLY A 163 13.96 -15.09 5.82
#